data_AF-A0A2S7K2V7-F1
#
_entry.id   AF-A0A2S7K2V7-F1
#
_cell.length_a   1.000
_cell.length_b   1.000
_cell.length_c   1.000
_cell.angle_alpha   90.00
_cell.angle_beta   90.00
_cell.angle_gamma   90.00
#
_symmetry.space_group_name_H-M   'P 1'
#
loop_
_entity.id
_entity.type
_entity.pdbx_description
1 polymer ?
#
loop_
_entity_poly.entity_id
_entity_poly.type
_entity_poly.pdbx_seq_one_letter_code
_entity_poly.pdbx_strand_id
1 'polypeptide(L)'
;MTAARYTPVAAILHWTIAALIIGQIFGGMYMHGLPNSSPVKFDLYQLHKSFGLTVLALSLVRLGWRFTHKAPPLPASTPGWQKIAARVTHWAFYALMILTPLAGWAIVSVSPTDIPTKWFGVIPVPHLPFFGGVEDREAAEHLFEERHELLAKIILVLLVLHVGAALKHAFMDKDGVFESMLPERKGPWLGFAAIFAALGAGVIVYFASPKPGVVSLPAHTHEDGGHEDAAGGNWAVDYGASSLAFIGSEKGRPFEGAFNDFTAVIAFYPEDLEASSIDVTVRTASASTGDSLRDSNLPNAQWFDVKDHPEARFVSTDIRAVGDGYEADGVLKIKDYEKPVTLAFDLDIDGDAAAAAGGVDLVRTDFGLGENDDWLEEEGVALNVRVEFEIKATRKD
;
A
#
# COMPACT_ATOMS: atom_id res chain seq x y z
N MET A 1 34.05 -38.93 19.15
CA MET A 1 33.85 -38.87 17.68
C MET A 1 33.00 -37.65 17.39
N THR A 2 33.45 -36.74 16.53
CA THR A 2 32.67 -35.57 16.13
C THR A 2 31.41 -36.03 15.40
N ALA A 3 30.23 -35.57 15.84
CA ALA A 3 28.96 -35.86 15.15
C ALA A 3 29.05 -35.39 13.70
N ALA A 4 28.47 -36.16 12.77
CA ALA A 4 28.39 -35.77 11.36
C ALA A 4 27.59 -34.47 11.22
N ARG A 5 28.12 -33.48 10.50
CA ARG A 5 27.52 -32.15 10.34
C ARG A 5 26.85 -31.97 8.99
N TYR A 6 25.87 -31.08 8.94
CA TYR A 6 25.33 -30.61 7.66
C TYR A 6 26.39 -29.82 6.88
N THR A 7 26.23 -29.76 5.56
CA THR A 7 27.10 -28.91 4.74
C THR A 7 26.93 -27.44 5.15
N PRO A 8 27.96 -26.59 5.02
CA PRO A 8 27.84 -25.16 5.36
C PRO A 8 26.68 -24.47 4.63
N VAL A 9 26.46 -24.81 3.36
CA VAL A 9 25.34 -24.30 2.55
C VAL A 9 23.99 -24.67 3.17
N ALA A 10 23.79 -25.93 3.57
CA ALA A 10 22.55 -26.36 4.20
C ALA A 10 22.31 -25.69 5.56
N ALA A 11 23.36 -25.45 6.34
CA ALA A 11 23.29 -24.72 7.60
C ALA A 11 22.92 -23.25 7.37
N ILE A 12 23.59 -22.55 6.43
CA ILE A 12 23.32 -21.15 6.10
C ILE A 12 21.88 -20.98 5.62
N LEU A 13 21.44 -21.78 4.64
CA LEU A 13 20.05 -21.73 4.15
C LEU A 13 19.03 -21.95 5.27
N HIS A 14 19.34 -22.80 6.25
CA HIS A 14 18.43 -23.10 7.35
C HIS A 14 18.24 -21.89 8.23
N TRP A 15 19.33 -21.33 8.73
CA TRP A 15 19.31 -20.25 9.70
C TRP A 15 18.81 -18.95 9.08
N THR A 16 19.15 -18.68 7.80
CA THR A 16 18.57 -17.55 7.06
C THR A 16 17.05 -17.68 6.94
N ILE A 17 16.55 -18.84 6.47
CA ILE A 17 15.10 -19.05 6.34
C ILE A 17 14.41 -19.02 7.70
N ALA A 18 14.99 -19.64 8.73
CA ALA A 18 14.43 -19.62 10.08
C ALA A 18 14.27 -18.19 10.61
N ALA A 19 15.27 -17.33 10.42
CA ALA A 19 15.20 -15.94 10.83
C ALA A 19 14.17 -15.14 10.05
N LEU A 20 14.10 -15.35 8.73
CA LEU A 20 13.08 -14.71 7.89
C LEU A 20 11.67 -15.14 8.31
N ILE A 21 11.44 -16.43 8.58
CA ILE A 21 10.14 -16.93 9.04
C ILE A 21 9.76 -16.31 10.40
N ILE A 22 10.70 -16.25 11.35
CA ILE A 22 10.47 -15.60 12.65
C ILE A 22 10.08 -14.13 12.44
N GLY A 23 10.84 -13.39 11.62
CA GLY A 23 10.55 -12.00 11.28
C GLY A 23 9.20 -11.84 10.58
N GLN A 24 8.83 -12.76 9.68
CA GLN A 24 7.55 -12.77 8.98
C GLN A 24 6.37 -13.02 9.92
N ILE A 25 6.49 -13.93 10.88
CA ILE A 25 5.44 -14.20 11.87
C ILE A 25 5.19 -12.95 12.73
N PHE A 26 6.24 -12.38 13.32
CA PHE A 26 6.10 -11.18 14.16
C PHE A 26 5.69 -9.95 13.36
N GLY A 27 6.26 -9.76 12.16
CA GLY A 27 5.90 -8.68 11.25
C GLY A 27 4.45 -8.79 10.77
N GLY A 28 3.99 -10.01 10.48
CA GLY A 28 2.60 -10.29 10.11
C GLY A 28 1.61 -9.98 11.23
N MET A 29 1.89 -10.43 12.45
CA MET A 29 1.05 -10.10 13.62
C MET A 29 1.03 -8.59 13.90
N TYR A 30 2.19 -7.92 13.79
CA TYR A 30 2.30 -6.49 13.99
C TYR A 30 1.51 -5.70 12.95
N MET A 31 1.73 -5.97 11.65
CA MET A 31 1.05 -5.23 10.58
C MET A 31 -0.46 -5.46 10.56
N HIS A 32 -0.91 -6.67 10.90
CA HIS A 32 -2.34 -7.00 11.00
C HIS A 32 -3.00 -6.24 12.15
N GLY A 33 -2.32 -6.11 13.29
CA GLY A 33 -2.80 -5.35 14.45
C GLY A 33 -2.76 -3.83 14.29
N LEU A 34 -2.15 -3.31 13.23
CA LEU A 34 -2.18 -1.87 12.95
C LEU A 34 -3.57 -1.46 12.44
N PRO A 35 -4.07 -0.28 12.85
CA PRO A 35 -5.24 0.33 12.22
C PRO A 35 -5.03 0.45 10.71
N ASN A 36 -6.09 0.31 9.91
CA ASN A 36 -6.01 0.54 8.46
C ASN A 36 -5.46 1.94 8.15
N SER A 37 -5.84 2.96 8.92
CA SER A 37 -5.35 4.34 8.81
C SER A 37 -3.87 4.56 9.18
N SER A 38 -3.10 3.50 9.46
CA SER A 38 -1.70 3.63 9.81
C SER A 38 -0.86 3.87 8.55
N PRO A 39 -0.12 5.00 8.45
CA PRO A 39 0.63 5.36 7.24
C PRO A 39 1.73 4.36 6.89
N VAL A 40 2.07 3.48 7.83
CA VAL A 40 3.12 2.46 7.68
C VAL A 40 2.58 1.07 7.33
N LYS A 41 1.25 0.87 7.34
CA LYS A 41 0.66 -0.46 7.19
C LYS A 41 0.88 -0.99 5.77
N PHE A 42 0.57 -0.21 4.74
CA PHE A 42 0.81 -0.59 3.35
C PHE A 42 2.26 -1.02 3.10
N ASP A 43 3.17 -0.15 3.51
CA ASP A 43 4.62 -0.33 3.53
C ASP A 43 5.05 -1.67 4.16
N LEU A 44 4.47 -2.00 5.31
CA LEU A 44 4.73 -3.25 6.00
C LEU A 44 4.19 -4.47 5.27
N TYR A 45 3.01 -4.36 4.64
CA TYR A 45 2.48 -5.42 3.79
C TYR A 45 3.36 -5.65 2.56
N GLN A 46 3.88 -4.59 1.92
CA GLN A 46 4.82 -4.73 0.81
C GLN A 46 6.14 -5.41 1.24
N LEU A 47 6.64 -5.05 2.42
CA LEU A 47 7.82 -5.69 3.00
C LEU A 47 7.54 -7.16 3.38
N HIS A 48 6.35 -7.46 3.91
CA HIS A 48 5.90 -8.81 4.21
C HIS A 48 5.86 -9.67 2.94
N LYS A 49 5.21 -9.20 1.88
CA LYS A 49 5.20 -9.87 0.56
C LYS A 49 6.62 -10.14 0.06
N SER A 50 7.49 -9.14 0.12
CA SER A 50 8.88 -9.23 -0.36
C SER A 50 9.69 -10.31 0.35
N PHE A 51 9.64 -10.33 1.68
CA PHE A 51 10.33 -11.35 2.46
C PHE A 51 9.66 -12.73 2.34
N GLY A 52 8.34 -12.80 2.20
CA GLY A 52 7.61 -14.03 1.91
C GLY A 52 8.05 -14.67 0.59
N LEU A 53 8.20 -13.88 -0.47
CA LEU A 53 8.75 -14.34 -1.76
C LEU A 53 10.22 -14.79 -1.64
N THR A 54 11.03 -14.08 -0.83
CA THR A 54 12.41 -14.51 -0.53
C THR A 54 12.44 -15.85 0.20
N VAL A 55 11.57 -16.07 1.19
CA VAL A 55 11.43 -17.36 1.88
C VAL A 55 11.05 -18.46 0.88
N LEU A 56 10.10 -18.21 -0.02
CA LEU A 56 9.71 -19.16 -1.05
C LEU A 56 10.90 -19.54 -1.94
N ALA A 57 11.60 -18.56 -2.51
CA ALA A 57 12.74 -18.79 -3.38
C ALA A 57 13.86 -19.58 -2.68
N LEU A 58 14.25 -19.17 -1.46
CA LEU A 58 15.28 -19.87 -0.68
C LEU A 58 14.84 -21.27 -0.26
N SER A 59 13.54 -21.49 -0.01
CA SER A 59 13.00 -22.81 0.33
C SER A 59 13.08 -23.78 -0.84
N LEU A 60 12.83 -23.31 -2.07
CA LEU A 60 13.02 -24.11 -3.28
C LEU A 60 14.50 -24.49 -3.48
N VAL A 61 15.43 -23.54 -3.31
CA VAL A 61 16.87 -23.80 -3.35
C VAL A 61 17.26 -24.83 -2.28
N ARG A 62 16.76 -24.67 -1.05
CA ARG A 62 17.00 -25.60 0.06
C ARG A 62 16.44 -26.99 -0.19
N LEU A 63 15.28 -27.09 -0.83
CA LEU A 63 14.67 -28.37 -1.19
C LEU A 63 15.48 -29.07 -2.29
N GLY A 64 15.91 -28.35 -3.33
CA GLY A 64 16.82 -28.86 -4.35
C GLY A 64 18.16 -29.34 -3.75
N TRP A 65 18.71 -28.58 -2.80
CA TRP A 65 19.91 -29.00 -2.06
C TRP A 65 19.70 -30.29 -1.28
N ARG A 66 18.53 -30.47 -0.67
CA ARG A 66 18.18 -31.67 0.10
C ARG A 66 18.09 -32.93 -0.77
N PHE A 67 17.70 -32.80 -2.03
CA PHE A 67 17.67 -33.94 -2.95
C PHE A 67 19.06 -34.35 -3.45
N THR A 68 20.01 -33.41 -3.48
CA THR A 68 21.37 -33.65 -3.97
C THR A 68 22.37 -34.00 -2.86
N HIS A 69 22.07 -33.66 -1.60
CA HIS A 69 22.97 -33.85 -0.46
C HIS A 69 22.29 -34.64 0.66
N LYS A 70 22.91 -35.76 1.06
CA LYS A 70 22.40 -36.60 2.15
C LYS A 70 22.50 -35.86 3.49
N ALA A 71 21.43 -35.89 4.27
CA ALA A 71 21.45 -35.40 5.63
C ALA A 71 22.31 -36.31 6.53
N PRO A 72 23.02 -35.74 7.52
CA PRO A 72 23.73 -36.52 8.52
C PRO A 72 22.80 -37.53 9.21
N PRO A 73 23.28 -38.74 9.52
CA PRO A 73 22.51 -39.71 10.28
C PRO A 73 22.26 -39.19 11.71
N LEU A 74 21.05 -39.44 12.23
CA LEU A 74 20.76 -39.22 13.64
C LEU A 74 21.56 -40.19 14.53
N PRO A 75 21.89 -39.82 15.78
CA PRO A 75 22.56 -40.71 16.72
C PRO A 75 21.90 -42.10 16.81
N ALA A 76 22.72 -43.15 16.96
CA ALA A 76 22.22 -44.52 17.05
C ALA A 76 21.24 -44.69 18.24
N SER A 77 21.49 -43.96 19.32
CA SER A 77 20.67 -43.91 20.55
C SER A 77 19.32 -43.20 20.39
N THR A 78 19.07 -42.48 19.28
CA THR A 78 17.80 -41.75 19.10
C THR A 78 16.63 -42.74 18.94
N PRO A 79 15.58 -42.66 19.78
CA PRO A 79 14.40 -43.52 19.69
C PRO A 79 13.72 -43.47 18.32
N GLY A 80 13.13 -44.60 17.88
CA GLY A 80 12.49 -44.70 16.57
C GLY A 80 11.40 -43.66 16.32
N TRP A 81 10.58 -43.36 17.34
CA TRP A 81 9.53 -42.35 17.23
C TRP A 81 10.09 -40.93 17.04
N GLN A 82 11.23 -40.58 17.65
CA GLN A 82 11.90 -39.29 17.42
C GLN A 82 12.46 -39.20 16.00
N LYS A 83 12.98 -40.30 15.44
CA LYS A 83 13.44 -40.34 14.04
C LYS A 83 12.29 -40.09 13.06
N ILE A 84 11.12 -40.70 13.32
CA ILE A 84 9.91 -40.49 12.52
C ILE A 84 9.41 -39.05 12.67
N ALA A 85 9.26 -38.56 13.90
CA ALA A 85 8.81 -37.20 14.19
C ALA A 85 9.71 -36.16 13.50
N ALA A 86 11.04 -36.28 13.63
CA ALA A 86 11.98 -35.39 12.95
C ALA A 86 11.82 -35.41 11.42
N ARG A 87 11.55 -36.57 10.82
CA ARG A 87 11.32 -36.67 9.37
C ARG A 87 10.00 -36.01 8.96
N VAL A 88 8.92 -36.28 9.69
CA VAL A 88 7.59 -35.70 9.43
C VAL A 88 7.64 -34.18 9.58
N THR A 89 8.19 -33.67 10.69
CA THR A 89 8.31 -32.23 10.94
C THR A 89 9.11 -31.52 9.85
N HIS A 90 10.23 -32.10 9.38
CA HIS A 90 11.00 -31.47 8.29
C HIS A 90 10.22 -31.40 6.97
N TRP A 91 9.53 -32.47 6.59
CA TRP A 91 8.70 -32.47 5.37
C TRP A 91 7.48 -31.56 5.50
N ALA A 92 6.87 -31.49 6.69
CA ALA A 92 5.81 -30.55 6.99
C ALA A 92 6.30 -29.11 6.82
N PHE A 93 7.47 -28.75 7.34
CA PHE A 93 8.05 -27.42 7.09
C PHE A 93 8.31 -27.15 5.61
N TYR A 94 8.84 -28.10 4.84
CA TYR A 94 9.02 -27.89 3.40
C TYR A 94 7.69 -27.58 2.70
N ALA A 95 6.63 -28.33 3.01
CA ALA A 95 5.31 -28.04 2.47
C ALA A 95 4.81 -26.66 2.90
N LEU A 96 4.87 -26.34 4.18
CA LEU A 96 4.37 -25.07 4.73
C LEU A 96 5.14 -23.85 4.23
N MET A 97 6.47 -23.92 4.14
CA MET A 97 7.32 -22.83 3.64
C MET A 97 7.09 -22.54 2.14
N ILE A 98 6.50 -23.47 1.40
CA ILE A 98 6.13 -23.29 0.00
C ILE A 98 4.66 -22.85 -0.11
N LEU A 99 3.75 -23.56 0.54
CA LEU A 99 2.30 -23.32 0.43
C LEU A 99 1.87 -22.00 1.05
N THR A 100 2.46 -21.57 2.17
CA THR A 100 2.08 -20.33 2.87
C THR A 100 2.35 -19.08 2.02
N PRO A 101 3.57 -18.85 1.47
CA PRO A 101 3.80 -17.71 0.59
C PRO A 101 3.08 -17.83 -0.76
N LEU A 102 2.80 -19.04 -1.26
CA LEU A 102 1.94 -19.21 -2.43
C LEU A 102 0.49 -18.80 -2.15
N ALA A 103 -0.05 -19.14 -0.97
CA ALA A 103 -1.35 -18.64 -0.53
C ALA A 103 -1.34 -17.11 -0.39
N GLY A 104 -0.26 -16.54 0.15
CA GLY A 104 -0.08 -15.08 0.23
C GLY A 104 -0.05 -14.40 -1.15
N TRP A 105 0.63 -15.01 -2.12
CA TRP A 105 0.65 -14.53 -3.50
C TRP A 105 -0.71 -14.72 -4.19
N ALA A 106 -1.47 -15.75 -3.83
CA ALA A 106 -2.82 -15.95 -4.32
C ALA A 106 -3.76 -14.83 -3.86
N ILE A 107 -3.71 -14.38 -2.59
CA ILE A 107 -4.49 -13.24 -2.07
C ILE A 107 -4.39 -12.04 -3.01
N VAL A 108 -3.16 -11.56 -3.24
CA VAL A 108 -2.92 -10.39 -4.12
C VAL A 108 -3.23 -10.68 -5.59
N SER A 109 -3.29 -11.94 -6.01
CA SER A 109 -3.64 -12.33 -7.39
C SER A 109 -5.13 -12.38 -7.66
N VAL A 110 -5.95 -12.49 -6.61
CA VAL A 110 -7.42 -12.46 -6.71
C VAL A 110 -8.00 -11.16 -6.17
N SER A 111 -7.24 -10.36 -5.41
CA SER A 111 -7.73 -9.11 -4.82
C SER A 111 -8.42 -8.20 -5.85
N PRO A 112 -9.61 -7.66 -5.56
CA PRO A 112 -10.29 -6.68 -6.40
C PRO A 112 -9.53 -5.35 -6.51
N THR A 113 -8.69 -5.03 -5.51
CA THR A 113 -7.90 -3.79 -5.47
C THR A 113 -6.73 -3.77 -6.46
N ASP A 114 -6.36 -4.94 -7.01
CA ASP A 114 -5.33 -5.13 -8.05
C ASP A 114 -3.99 -4.42 -7.77
N ILE A 115 -3.62 -4.30 -6.48
CA ILE A 115 -2.40 -3.61 -6.07
C ILE A 115 -1.17 -4.37 -6.57
N PRO A 116 -0.25 -3.72 -7.30
CA PRO A 116 0.93 -4.36 -7.84
C PRO A 116 1.89 -4.83 -6.73
N THR A 117 2.29 -6.10 -6.81
CA THR A 117 3.33 -6.64 -5.94
C THR A 117 4.70 -6.26 -6.48
N LYS A 118 5.50 -5.54 -5.69
CA LYS A 118 6.88 -5.17 -6.03
C LYS A 118 7.84 -5.80 -5.03
N TRP A 119 8.70 -6.71 -5.48
CA TRP A 119 9.72 -7.34 -4.66
C TRP A 119 10.76 -6.28 -4.25
N PHE A 120 10.77 -5.97 -2.95
CA PHE A 120 11.52 -4.86 -2.33
C PHE A 120 11.29 -3.52 -3.02
N GLY A 121 10.09 -3.27 -3.54
CA GLY A 121 9.73 -2.02 -4.21
C GLY A 121 10.29 -1.85 -5.62
N VAL A 122 11.16 -2.75 -6.10
CA VAL A 122 11.91 -2.58 -7.36
C VAL A 122 11.41 -3.51 -8.46
N ILE A 123 11.30 -4.81 -8.17
CA ILE A 123 11.02 -5.81 -9.21
C ILE A 123 9.52 -6.10 -9.21
N PRO A 124 8.76 -5.76 -10.26
CA PRO A 124 7.35 -6.12 -10.33
C PRO A 124 7.23 -7.65 -10.42
N VAL A 125 6.34 -8.20 -9.59
CA VAL A 125 6.05 -9.63 -9.56
C VAL A 125 4.63 -9.80 -10.10
N PRO A 126 4.46 -10.49 -11.24
CA PRO A 126 3.14 -10.63 -11.85
C PRO A 126 2.20 -11.41 -10.94
N HIS A 127 0.90 -11.18 -11.09
CA HIS A 127 -0.12 -12.02 -10.49
C HIS A 127 -0.03 -13.44 -11.05
N LEU A 128 -0.51 -14.40 -10.26
CA LEU A 128 -0.57 -15.80 -10.67
C LEU A 128 -1.55 -15.96 -11.86
N PRO A 129 -1.14 -16.61 -12.96
CA PRO A 129 -1.86 -16.56 -14.24
C PRO A 129 -3.15 -17.40 -14.29
N PHE A 130 -3.51 -18.06 -13.21
CA PHE A 130 -4.61 -19.04 -13.16
C PHE A 130 -5.92 -18.50 -12.56
N PHE A 131 -5.99 -17.20 -12.25
CA PHE A 131 -7.16 -16.58 -11.61
C PHE A 131 -8.02 -15.71 -12.55
N GLY A 132 -7.69 -15.60 -13.83
CA GLY A 132 -8.39 -14.70 -14.78
C GLY A 132 -9.87 -14.99 -15.02
N GLY A 133 -10.41 -16.12 -14.54
CA GLY A 133 -11.83 -16.50 -14.66
C GLY A 133 -12.59 -16.58 -13.33
N VAL A 134 -12.02 -16.06 -12.24
CA VAL A 134 -12.71 -16.00 -10.95
C VAL A 134 -13.74 -14.88 -10.99
N GLU A 135 -15.03 -15.24 -10.94
CA GLU A 135 -16.16 -14.29 -10.92
C GLU A 135 -16.24 -13.57 -9.58
N ASP A 136 -16.23 -14.32 -8.48
CA ASP A 136 -16.29 -13.79 -7.11
C ASP A 136 -14.87 -13.64 -6.52
N ARG A 137 -14.23 -12.53 -6.88
CA ARG A 137 -12.85 -12.21 -6.49
C ARG A 137 -12.72 -11.91 -5.00
N GLU A 138 -13.74 -11.32 -4.39
CA GLU A 138 -13.76 -10.99 -2.97
C GLU A 138 -13.85 -12.24 -2.10
N ALA A 139 -14.75 -13.18 -2.42
CA ALA A 139 -14.82 -14.45 -1.71
C ALA A 139 -13.53 -15.27 -1.87
N ALA A 140 -12.91 -15.20 -3.06
CA ALA A 140 -11.63 -15.85 -3.30
C ALA A 140 -10.50 -15.22 -2.47
N GLU A 141 -10.43 -13.89 -2.38
CA GLU A 141 -9.45 -13.18 -1.54
C GLU A 141 -9.57 -13.61 -0.08
N HIS A 142 -10.77 -13.51 0.49
CA HIS A 142 -11.05 -13.91 1.87
C HIS A 142 -10.67 -15.37 2.14
N LEU A 143 -11.00 -16.28 1.22
CA LEU A 143 -10.60 -17.68 1.32
C LEU A 143 -9.07 -17.83 1.40
N PHE A 144 -8.30 -17.16 0.55
CA PHE A 144 -6.85 -17.27 0.58
C PHE A 144 -6.23 -16.59 1.79
N GLU A 145 -6.82 -15.51 2.30
CA GLU A 145 -6.42 -14.86 3.55
C GLU A 145 -6.56 -15.83 4.74
N GLU A 146 -7.72 -16.45 4.90
CA GLU A 146 -7.95 -17.46 5.95
C GLU A 146 -6.94 -18.61 5.85
N ARG A 147 -6.70 -19.11 4.63
CA ARG A 147 -5.77 -20.24 4.42
C ARG A 147 -4.34 -19.83 4.71
N HIS A 148 -3.92 -18.64 4.31
CA HIS A 148 -2.59 -18.11 4.62
C HIS A 148 -2.40 -17.98 6.15
N GLU A 149 -3.38 -17.41 6.85
CA GLU A 149 -3.33 -17.24 8.30
C GLU A 149 -3.31 -18.58 9.04
N LEU A 150 -4.13 -19.54 8.63
CA LEU A 150 -4.14 -20.90 9.17
C LEU A 150 -2.78 -21.58 8.97
N LEU A 151 -2.19 -21.51 7.78
CA LEU A 151 -0.89 -22.08 7.49
C LEU A 151 0.22 -21.43 8.34
N ALA A 152 0.17 -20.10 8.53
CA ALA A 152 1.08 -19.38 9.40
C ALA A 152 0.95 -19.81 10.88
N LYS A 153 -0.27 -20.02 11.38
CA LYS A 153 -0.53 -20.56 12.74
C LYS A 153 0.05 -21.97 12.90
N ILE A 154 -0.10 -22.84 11.89
CA ILE A 154 0.50 -24.19 11.89
C ILE A 154 2.03 -24.10 11.90
N ILE A 155 2.63 -23.22 11.10
CA ILE A 155 4.09 -22.96 11.13
C ILE A 155 4.51 -22.55 12.54
N LEU A 156 3.82 -21.61 13.18
CA LEU A 156 4.16 -21.12 14.52
C LEU A 156 4.18 -22.26 15.55
N VAL A 157 3.13 -23.09 15.58
CA VAL A 157 3.05 -24.24 16.49
C VAL A 157 4.20 -25.22 16.24
N LEU A 158 4.43 -25.60 14.98
CA LEU A 158 5.53 -26.50 14.63
C LEU A 158 6.90 -25.88 14.93
N LEU A 159 7.07 -24.57 14.76
CA LEU A 159 8.31 -23.85 15.04
C LEU A 159 8.64 -23.90 16.52
N VAL A 160 7.66 -23.65 17.40
CA VAL A 160 7.83 -23.77 18.85
C VAL A 160 8.24 -25.19 19.24
N LEU A 161 7.56 -26.21 18.70
CA LEU A 161 7.90 -27.61 18.96
C LEU A 161 9.30 -27.97 18.44
N HIS A 162 9.65 -27.50 17.25
CA HIS A 162 10.94 -27.75 16.62
C HIS A 162 12.10 -27.11 17.40
N VAL A 163 11.96 -25.85 17.78
CA VAL A 163 12.93 -25.13 18.62
C VAL A 163 13.03 -25.80 19.99
N GLY A 164 11.90 -26.15 20.61
CA GLY A 164 11.89 -26.87 21.89
C GLY A 164 12.64 -28.21 21.82
N ALA A 165 12.44 -28.98 20.75
CA ALA A 165 13.20 -30.20 20.51
C ALA A 165 14.70 -29.93 20.31
N ALA A 166 15.06 -28.90 19.53
CA ALA A 166 16.45 -28.53 19.31
C ALA A 166 17.16 -28.11 20.62
N LEU A 167 16.47 -27.36 21.48
CA LEU A 167 16.98 -26.97 22.80
C LEU A 167 17.09 -28.18 23.74
N LYS A 168 16.13 -29.11 23.71
CA LYS A 168 16.23 -30.37 24.44
C LYS A 168 17.48 -31.15 24.01
N HIS A 169 17.73 -31.27 22.71
CA HIS A 169 18.94 -31.94 22.20
C HIS A 169 20.22 -31.20 22.62
N ALA A 170 20.22 -29.86 22.60
CA ALA A 170 21.37 -29.04 22.99
C ALA A 170 21.72 -29.13 24.49
N PHE A 171 20.71 -29.08 25.37
CA PHE A 171 20.93 -28.91 26.81
C PHE A 171 20.71 -30.17 27.64
N MET A 172 19.78 -31.04 27.23
CA MET A 172 19.42 -32.25 27.98
C MET A 172 20.10 -33.48 27.40
N ASP A 173 19.88 -33.79 26.12
CA ASP A 173 20.39 -35.03 25.52
C ASP A 173 21.89 -34.92 25.19
N LYS A 174 22.36 -33.73 24.80
CA LYS A 174 23.77 -33.43 24.46
C LYS A 174 24.34 -34.42 23.44
N ASP A 175 23.53 -34.80 22.46
CA ASP A 175 23.79 -35.89 21.53
C ASP A 175 24.40 -35.43 20.18
N GLY A 176 24.73 -34.15 20.05
CA GLY A 176 25.34 -33.58 18.85
C GLY A 176 24.34 -33.18 17.76
N VAL A 177 23.03 -33.41 17.94
CA VAL A 177 22.00 -33.08 16.93
C VAL A 177 21.93 -31.58 16.70
N PHE A 178 21.96 -30.77 17.76
CA PHE A 178 21.96 -29.31 17.65
C PHE A 178 23.24 -28.80 16.96
N GLU A 179 24.40 -29.30 17.39
CA GLU A 179 25.71 -28.94 16.86
C GLU A 179 25.91 -29.36 15.40
N SER A 180 25.12 -30.32 14.91
CA SER A 180 25.13 -30.73 13.51
C SER A 180 24.65 -29.62 12.58
N MET A 181 23.83 -28.70 13.09
CA MET A 181 23.21 -27.61 12.34
C MET A 181 23.93 -26.27 12.52
N LEU A 182 24.91 -26.19 13.43
CA LEU A 182 25.72 -24.99 13.59
C LEU A 182 26.69 -24.82 12.40
N PRO A 183 26.85 -23.61 11.86
CA PRO A 183 27.91 -23.33 10.90
C PRO A 183 29.29 -23.67 11.48
N GLU A 184 30.22 -24.15 10.66
CA GLU A 184 31.59 -24.38 11.13
C GLU A 184 32.23 -23.08 11.63
N ARG A 185 32.79 -23.14 12.85
CA ARG A 185 33.42 -22.01 13.55
C ARG A 185 34.62 -21.37 12.82
N LYS A 186 35.09 -21.97 11.71
CA LYS A 186 36.17 -21.48 10.83
C LYS A 186 35.68 -21.01 9.43
N GLY A 187 34.37 -21.09 9.15
CA GLY A 187 33.74 -20.63 7.90
C GLY A 187 33.21 -19.18 7.98
N PRO A 188 32.44 -18.68 6.98
CA PRO A 188 32.11 -17.25 6.79
C PRO A 188 31.05 -16.74 7.78
N TRP A 189 31.19 -17.05 9.07
CA TRP A 189 30.37 -16.55 10.18
C TRP A 189 30.33 -15.02 10.22
N LEU A 190 31.45 -14.35 9.90
CA LEU A 190 31.52 -12.89 9.84
C LEU A 190 30.62 -12.31 8.73
N GLY A 191 30.47 -13.00 7.59
CA GLY A 191 29.52 -12.60 6.55
C GLY A 191 28.07 -12.90 6.93
N PHE A 192 27.84 -13.97 7.71
CA PHE A 192 26.51 -14.39 8.18
C PHE A 192 25.93 -13.42 9.21
N ALA A 193 26.71 -12.99 10.21
CA ALA A 193 26.30 -11.95 11.15
C ALA A 193 26.09 -10.59 10.45
N ALA A 194 26.87 -10.29 9.42
CA ALA A 194 26.72 -9.07 8.62
C ALA A 194 25.42 -9.06 7.80
N ILE A 195 24.94 -10.20 7.29
CA ILE A 195 23.63 -10.28 6.59
C ILE A 195 22.47 -10.06 7.56
N PHE A 196 22.54 -10.61 8.77
CA PHE A 196 21.54 -10.37 9.81
C PHE A 196 21.56 -8.92 10.30
N ALA A 197 22.75 -8.35 10.45
CA ALA A 197 22.93 -6.95 10.78
C ALA A 197 22.50 -6.02 9.63
N ALA A 198 22.68 -6.41 8.36
CA ALA A 198 22.28 -5.63 7.19
C ALA A 198 20.78 -5.73 6.90
N LEU A 199 20.14 -6.89 7.12
CA LEU A 199 18.69 -7.04 7.05
C LEU A 199 18.02 -6.32 8.23
N GLY A 200 18.58 -6.46 9.43
CA GLY A 200 18.17 -5.69 10.61
C GLY A 200 18.39 -4.18 10.42
N ALA A 201 19.52 -3.75 9.87
CA ALA A 201 19.81 -2.36 9.56
C ALA A 201 18.97 -1.83 8.40
N GLY A 202 18.62 -2.64 7.40
CA GLY A 202 17.71 -2.26 6.31
C GLY A 202 16.30 -2.05 6.83
N VAL A 203 15.83 -2.91 7.74
CA VAL A 203 14.58 -2.73 8.47
C VAL A 203 14.64 -1.49 9.37
N ILE A 204 15.70 -1.33 10.16
CA ILE A 204 15.89 -0.16 11.03
C ILE A 204 16.01 1.12 10.22
N VAL A 205 16.76 1.17 9.11
CA VAL A 205 16.86 2.33 8.21
C VAL A 205 15.51 2.61 7.56
N TYR A 206 14.76 1.60 7.12
CA TYR A 206 13.41 1.80 6.60
C TYR A 206 12.43 2.37 7.64
N PHE A 207 12.59 2.01 8.92
CA PHE A 207 11.76 2.52 10.02
C PHE A 207 12.28 3.82 10.67
N ALA A 208 13.59 4.06 10.63
CA ALA A 208 14.27 5.22 11.21
C ALA A 208 14.48 6.34 10.20
N SER A 209 14.38 6.05 8.90
CA SER A 209 14.10 7.06 7.90
C SER A 209 12.81 7.76 8.31
N PRO A 210 12.78 9.10 8.38
CA PRO A 210 11.55 9.82 8.59
C PRO A 210 10.59 9.41 7.48
N LYS A 211 9.56 8.66 7.85
CA LYS A 211 8.38 8.55 7.01
C LYS A 211 7.81 9.96 6.97
N PRO A 212 7.36 10.45 5.81
CA PRO A 212 6.78 11.78 5.71
C PRO A 212 5.61 11.84 6.69
N GLY A 213 5.89 12.38 7.88
CA GLY A 213 4.90 12.64 8.90
C GLY A 213 4.41 14.02 8.59
N VAL A 214 3.09 14.14 8.40
CA VAL A 214 2.31 15.38 8.27
C VAL A 214 3.22 16.57 7.99
N VAL A 215 3.74 16.56 6.76
CA VAL A 215 4.47 17.69 6.24
C VAL A 215 3.38 18.77 6.17
N SER A 216 3.56 19.91 6.84
CA SER A 216 2.92 21.13 6.36
C SER A 216 3.32 21.22 4.90
N LEU A 217 2.39 20.89 4.01
CA LEU A 217 2.70 20.62 2.62
C LEU A 217 3.43 21.86 2.09
N PRO A 218 4.68 21.74 1.60
CA PRO A 218 5.19 22.76 0.69
C PRO A 218 4.16 22.86 -0.45
N ALA A 219 3.94 24.08 -0.96
CA ALA A 219 3.05 24.35 -2.08
C ALA A 219 3.04 23.16 -3.05
N HIS A 220 1.87 22.54 -3.22
CA HIS A 220 1.69 21.43 -4.14
C HIS A 220 2.13 21.93 -5.52
N THR A 221 3.32 21.52 -5.96
CA THR A 221 3.81 21.89 -7.28
C THR A 221 2.99 21.11 -8.27
N HIS A 222 2.10 21.81 -8.98
CA HIS A 222 1.44 21.29 -10.17
C HIS A 222 2.52 20.66 -11.06
N GLU A 223 2.40 19.36 -11.38
CA GLU A 223 3.27 18.79 -12.40
C GLU A 223 2.82 19.46 -13.70
N ASP A 224 3.70 20.30 -14.27
CA ASP A 224 3.41 21.04 -15.50
C ASP A 224 3.28 20.02 -16.64
N GLY A 225 2.05 19.53 -16.85
CA GLY A 225 1.67 18.62 -17.93
C GLY A 225 1.75 19.26 -19.32
N GLY A 226 2.41 20.42 -19.45
CA GLY A 226 2.41 21.20 -20.69
C GLY A 226 1.00 21.68 -21.02
N HIS A 227 0.24 22.09 -20.01
CA HIS A 227 -1.11 22.62 -20.22
C HIS A 227 -0.98 23.96 -20.96
N GLU A 228 -1.16 23.94 -22.27
CA GLU A 228 -1.49 25.17 -23.00
C GLU A 228 -2.79 25.72 -22.42
N ASP A 229 -2.85 27.04 -22.25
CA ASP A 229 -4.04 27.77 -21.80
C ASP A 229 -5.29 27.24 -22.51
N ALA A 230 -6.24 26.73 -21.75
CA ALA A 230 -7.47 26.19 -22.33
C ALA A 230 -8.18 27.29 -23.15
N ALA A 231 -8.47 26.97 -24.41
CA ALA A 231 -9.08 27.91 -25.35
C ALA A 231 -10.52 28.26 -24.90
N GLY A 232 -10.86 29.56 -24.88
CA GLY A 232 -12.24 30.03 -24.69
C GLY A 232 -12.49 30.96 -23.50
N GLY A 233 -11.55 31.07 -22.54
CA GLY A 233 -11.65 32.01 -21.41
C GLY A 233 -10.98 33.35 -21.69
N ASN A 234 -11.32 34.39 -20.91
CA ASN A 234 -10.64 35.71 -20.92
C ASN A 234 -9.57 35.83 -19.80
N TRP A 235 -9.39 34.78 -18.99
CA TRP A 235 -8.33 34.67 -17.98
C TRP A 235 -7.44 33.46 -18.25
N ALA A 236 -6.13 33.64 -18.08
CA ALA A 236 -5.07 32.62 -18.14
C ALA A 236 -4.69 32.20 -16.72
N VAL A 237 -4.83 30.93 -16.37
CA VAL A 237 -4.55 30.43 -15.01
C VAL A 237 -3.06 30.16 -14.84
N ASP A 238 -2.48 30.71 -13.78
CA ASP A 238 -1.14 30.33 -13.33
C ASP A 238 -1.25 29.07 -12.46
N TYR A 239 -1.15 27.90 -13.10
CA TYR A 239 -1.25 26.60 -12.42
C TYR A 239 -0.10 26.37 -11.42
N GLY A 240 1.05 27.03 -11.59
CA GLY A 240 2.15 26.96 -10.63
C GLY A 240 1.90 27.76 -9.34
N ALA A 241 1.01 28.76 -9.42
CA ALA A 241 0.58 29.60 -8.30
C ALA A 241 -0.87 29.31 -7.84
N SER A 242 -1.52 28.28 -8.40
CA SER A 242 -2.90 27.89 -8.09
C SER A 242 -2.95 26.51 -7.42
N SER A 243 -4.02 26.24 -6.67
CA SER A 243 -4.22 24.98 -5.97
C SER A 243 -5.69 24.55 -5.93
N LEU A 244 -5.89 23.24 -5.89
CA LEU A 244 -7.20 22.60 -5.69
C LEU A 244 -7.04 21.47 -4.67
N ALA A 245 -7.63 21.65 -3.49
CA ALA A 245 -7.52 20.76 -2.35
C ALA A 245 -8.87 20.13 -1.99
N PHE A 246 -8.83 18.99 -1.30
CA PHE A 246 -9.97 18.37 -0.67
C PHE A 246 -9.62 17.96 0.77
N ILE A 247 -10.56 18.20 1.67
CA ILE A 247 -10.43 17.95 3.11
C ILE A 247 -11.50 16.94 3.49
N GLY A 248 -11.07 15.78 3.94
CA GLY A 248 -11.95 14.73 4.46
C GLY A 248 -11.67 14.47 5.93
N SER A 249 -12.46 13.60 6.54
CA SER A 249 -12.15 13.07 7.86
C SER A 249 -12.22 11.55 7.85
N GLU A 250 -11.29 10.90 8.52
CA GLU A 250 -11.27 9.45 8.73
C GLU A 250 -11.15 9.20 10.23
N LYS A 251 -12.10 8.45 10.82
CA LYS A 251 -12.17 8.21 12.28
C LYS A 251 -12.13 9.50 13.12
N GLY A 252 -12.79 10.56 12.64
CA GLY A 252 -12.82 11.88 13.29
C GLY A 252 -11.51 12.67 13.22
N ARG A 253 -10.49 12.19 12.49
CA ARG A 253 -9.27 12.95 12.22
C ARG A 253 -9.36 13.57 10.84
N PRO A 254 -9.10 14.87 10.68
CA PRO A 254 -9.05 15.48 9.35
C PRO A 254 -7.83 14.96 8.59
N PHE A 255 -7.98 14.82 7.28
CA PHE A 255 -6.89 14.68 6.34
C PHE A 255 -7.12 15.64 5.18
N GLU A 256 -6.03 16.01 4.52
CA GLU A 256 -6.03 16.90 3.37
C GLU A 256 -5.43 16.16 2.18
N GLY A 257 -5.96 16.43 1.00
CA GLY A 257 -5.41 16.02 -0.28
C GLY A 257 -5.47 17.13 -1.30
N ALA A 258 -4.75 16.96 -2.38
CA ALA A 258 -4.72 17.89 -3.51
C ALA A 258 -4.86 17.15 -4.83
N PHE A 259 -5.41 17.84 -5.82
CA PHE A 259 -5.36 17.43 -7.22
C PHE A 259 -4.24 18.21 -7.91
N ASN A 260 -3.23 17.48 -8.38
CA ASN A 260 -2.02 18.08 -8.96
C ASN A 260 -2.13 18.32 -10.48
N ASP A 261 -3.27 17.98 -11.08
CA ASP A 261 -3.56 18.10 -12.51
C ASP A 261 -5.03 18.49 -12.71
N PHE A 262 -5.23 19.78 -12.96
CA PHE A 262 -6.52 20.34 -13.34
C PHE A 262 -6.35 21.43 -14.40
N THR A 263 -7.43 21.70 -15.12
CA THR A 263 -7.51 22.78 -16.10
C THR A 263 -8.78 23.59 -15.87
N ALA A 264 -8.76 24.87 -16.20
CA ALA A 264 -9.92 25.73 -16.11
C ALA A 264 -10.05 26.65 -17.33
N VAL A 265 -11.27 26.78 -17.84
CA VAL A 265 -11.70 27.81 -18.79
C VAL A 265 -12.53 28.82 -18.01
N ILE A 266 -12.00 30.03 -17.85
CA ILE A 266 -12.63 31.09 -17.05
C ILE A 266 -12.93 32.28 -17.97
N ALA A 267 -14.21 32.55 -18.18
CA ALA A 267 -14.72 33.79 -18.74
C ALA A 267 -15.39 34.57 -17.60
N PHE A 268 -14.80 35.67 -17.14
CA PHE A 268 -15.37 36.43 -16.03
C PHE A 268 -15.40 37.94 -16.33
N TYR A 269 -16.59 38.52 -16.19
CA TYR A 269 -16.89 39.91 -16.46
C TYR A 269 -17.64 40.51 -15.25
N PRO A 270 -16.96 41.24 -14.34
CA PRO A 270 -17.58 41.77 -13.12
C PRO A 270 -18.82 42.65 -13.36
N GLU A 271 -18.88 43.31 -14.52
CA GLU A 271 -19.98 44.20 -14.94
C GLU A 271 -21.05 43.47 -15.77
N ASP A 272 -20.84 42.21 -16.14
CA ASP A 272 -21.74 41.39 -16.96
C ASP A 272 -21.65 39.90 -16.55
N LEU A 273 -22.14 39.60 -15.35
CA LEU A 273 -22.06 38.24 -14.79
C LEU A 273 -22.84 37.20 -15.62
N GLU A 274 -23.88 37.62 -16.35
CA GLU A 274 -24.63 36.73 -17.26
C GLU A 274 -23.76 36.20 -18.41
N ALA A 275 -22.76 36.97 -18.83
CA ALA A 275 -21.78 36.55 -19.84
C ALA A 275 -20.61 35.72 -19.25
N SER A 276 -20.57 35.54 -17.93
CA SER A 276 -19.48 34.84 -17.24
C SER A 276 -19.71 33.33 -17.19
N SER A 277 -18.63 32.55 -17.28
CA SER A 277 -18.64 31.09 -17.16
C SER A 277 -17.34 30.55 -16.58
N ILE A 278 -17.47 29.44 -15.84
CA ILE A 278 -16.37 28.70 -15.22
C ILE A 278 -16.56 27.23 -15.60
N ASP A 279 -15.54 26.65 -16.21
CA ASP A 279 -15.50 25.23 -16.59
C ASP A 279 -14.17 24.63 -16.14
N VAL A 280 -14.22 23.71 -15.19
CA VAL A 280 -13.04 23.12 -14.54
C VAL A 280 -13.04 21.63 -14.80
N THR A 281 -11.93 21.10 -15.31
CA THR A 281 -11.72 19.66 -15.49
C THR A 281 -10.54 19.22 -14.64
N VAL A 282 -10.75 18.19 -13.82
CA VAL A 282 -9.76 17.64 -12.89
C VAL A 282 -9.43 16.21 -13.31
N ARG A 283 -8.15 15.90 -13.52
CA ARG A 283 -7.71 14.52 -13.72
C ARG A 283 -7.65 13.82 -12.37
N THR A 284 -8.61 12.94 -12.11
CA THR A 284 -8.82 12.34 -10.78
C THR A 284 -7.65 11.45 -10.34
N ALA A 285 -6.88 10.91 -11.28
CA ALA A 285 -5.65 10.17 -11.01
C ALA A 285 -4.52 11.02 -10.38
N SER A 286 -4.62 12.35 -10.40
CA SER A 286 -3.65 13.26 -9.77
C SER A 286 -3.89 13.50 -8.28
N ALA A 287 -4.95 12.92 -7.72
CA ALA A 287 -5.29 13.04 -6.31
C ALA A 287 -4.17 12.46 -5.43
N SER A 288 -3.73 13.23 -4.44
CA SER A 288 -2.68 12.83 -3.50
C SER A 288 -2.95 13.39 -2.11
N THR A 289 -2.77 12.56 -1.08
CA THR A 289 -2.93 12.94 0.33
C THR A 289 -1.63 12.79 1.12
N GLY A 290 -0.55 12.35 0.45
CA GLY A 290 0.72 12.02 1.10
C GLY A 290 0.68 10.73 1.93
N ASP A 291 -0.46 10.04 1.98
CA ASP A 291 -0.62 8.73 2.62
C ASP A 291 -0.68 7.62 1.56
N SER A 292 0.33 6.77 1.54
CA SER A 292 0.46 5.72 0.52
C SER A 292 -0.72 4.76 0.44
N LEU A 293 -1.40 4.47 1.56
CA LEU A 293 -2.54 3.56 1.56
C LEU A 293 -3.74 4.26 0.93
N ARG A 294 -4.07 5.47 1.38
CA ARG A 294 -5.18 6.25 0.82
C ARG A 294 -4.95 6.52 -0.67
N ASP A 295 -3.75 6.96 -1.03
CA ASP A 295 -3.38 7.29 -2.41
C ASP A 295 -3.41 6.05 -3.32
N SER A 296 -3.14 4.86 -2.79
CA SER A 296 -3.32 3.59 -3.53
C SER A 296 -4.78 3.16 -3.69
N ASN A 297 -5.70 3.70 -2.88
CA ASN A 297 -7.11 3.36 -2.91
C ASN A 297 -7.95 4.36 -3.72
N LEU A 298 -7.60 5.65 -3.71
CA LEU A 298 -8.32 6.70 -4.43
C LEU A 298 -8.57 6.36 -5.94
N PRO A 299 -7.63 5.74 -6.67
CA PRO A 299 -7.84 5.41 -8.08
C PRO A 299 -8.84 4.27 -8.35
N ASN A 300 -9.16 3.46 -7.34
CA ASN A 300 -9.90 2.20 -7.52
C ASN A 300 -11.40 2.44 -7.77
N ALA A 301 -12.10 1.40 -8.25
CA ALA A 301 -13.52 1.46 -8.63
C ALA A 301 -14.47 1.94 -7.53
N GLN A 302 -14.14 1.62 -6.27
CA GLN A 302 -14.92 2.08 -5.10
C GLN A 302 -14.81 3.59 -4.86
N TRP A 303 -13.73 4.23 -5.31
CA TRP A 303 -13.46 5.65 -5.18
C TRP A 303 -13.60 6.32 -6.55
N PHE A 304 -12.56 6.99 -7.06
CA PHE A 304 -12.66 7.77 -8.30
C PHE A 304 -12.78 6.93 -9.56
N ASP A 305 -12.45 5.64 -9.50
CA ASP A 305 -12.54 4.73 -10.64
C ASP A 305 -11.84 5.28 -11.90
N VAL A 306 -10.57 5.68 -11.74
CA VAL A 306 -9.85 6.50 -12.74
C VAL A 306 -9.70 5.83 -14.10
N LYS A 307 -9.86 4.49 -14.14
CA LYS A 307 -9.76 3.70 -15.35
C LYS A 307 -10.95 3.94 -16.28
N ASP A 308 -12.16 3.96 -15.72
CA ASP A 308 -13.39 4.13 -16.47
C ASP A 308 -13.89 5.60 -16.40
N HIS A 309 -13.47 6.35 -15.38
CA HIS A 309 -13.80 7.75 -15.12
C HIS A 309 -12.55 8.60 -14.81
N PRO A 310 -11.73 8.93 -15.82
CA PRO A 310 -10.44 9.60 -15.61
C PRO A 310 -10.54 11.07 -15.17
N GLU A 311 -11.72 11.68 -15.29
CA GLU A 311 -11.93 13.11 -15.08
C GLU A 311 -13.18 13.38 -14.24
N ALA A 312 -13.09 14.41 -13.40
CA ALA A 312 -14.22 15.10 -12.80
C ALA A 312 -14.34 16.47 -13.44
N ARG A 313 -15.56 17.00 -13.58
CA ARG A 313 -15.78 18.29 -14.25
C ARG A 313 -16.87 19.11 -13.57
N PHE A 314 -16.60 20.39 -13.35
CA PHE A 314 -17.57 21.37 -12.91
C PHE A 314 -17.84 22.37 -14.03
N VAL A 315 -19.11 22.65 -14.31
CA VAL A 315 -19.53 23.67 -15.29
C VAL A 315 -20.55 24.60 -14.65
N SER A 316 -20.24 25.90 -14.58
CA SER A 316 -21.17 26.90 -14.08
C SER A 316 -22.37 27.08 -15.01
N THR A 317 -23.51 27.37 -14.42
CA THR A 317 -24.79 27.65 -15.07
C THR A 317 -25.30 29.04 -14.77
N ASP A 318 -24.96 29.59 -13.61
CA ASP A 318 -25.27 30.96 -13.19
C ASP A 318 -24.14 31.46 -12.28
N ILE A 319 -23.83 32.75 -12.36
CA ILE A 319 -22.85 33.41 -11.49
C ILE A 319 -23.47 34.71 -10.99
N ARG A 320 -23.45 34.90 -9.67
CA ARG A 320 -24.06 36.07 -9.01
C ARG A 320 -23.16 36.64 -7.94
N ALA A 321 -23.25 37.95 -7.73
CA ALA A 321 -22.65 38.60 -6.58
C ALA A 321 -23.48 38.35 -5.31
N VAL A 322 -22.82 37.98 -4.22
CA VAL A 322 -23.44 37.73 -2.91
C VAL A 322 -22.59 38.36 -1.82
N GLY A 323 -23.10 39.44 -1.22
CA GLY A 323 -22.32 40.22 -0.25
C GLY A 323 -21.11 40.86 -0.93
N ASP A 324 -19.92 40.62 -0.38
CA ASP A 324 -18.65 41.10 -0.93
C ASP A 324 -17.95 40.07 -1.84
N GLY A 325 -18.58 38.90 -2.06
CA GLY A 325 -18.07 37.80 -2.87
C GLY A 325 -19.04 37.36 -3.96
N TYR A 326 -18.83 36.15 -4.47
CA TYR A 326 -19.61 35.56 -5.56
C TYR A 326 -20.05 34.13 -5.26
N GLU A 327 -21.14 33.73 -5.88
CA GLU A 327 -21.57 32.33 -5.95
C GLU A 327 -21.70 31.92 -7.42
N ALA A 328 -21.13 30.77 -7.78
CA ALA A 328 -21.33 30.11 -9.07
C ALA A 328 -22.14 28.83 -8.87
N ASP A 329 -23.40 28.83 -9.32
CA ASP A 329 -24.19 27.60 -9.39
C ASP A 329 -23.77 26.83 -10.63
N GLY A 330 -23.56 25.53 -10.50
CA GLY A 330 -23.13 24.69 -11.62
C GLY A 330 -23.46 23.23 -11.43
N VAL A 331 -23.06 22.43 -12.41
CA VAL A 331 -23.16 20.98 -12.36
C VAL A 331 -21.76 20.41 -12.14
N LEU A 332 -21.59 19.68 -11.04
CA LEU A 332 -20.41 18.86 -10.77
C LEU A 332 -20.67 17.43 -11.22
N LYS A 333 -19.81 16.93 -12.10
CA LYS A 333 -19.78 15.54 -12.52
C LYS A 333 -18.57 14.83 -11.92
N ILE A 334 -18.84 13.75 -11.19
CA ILE A 334 -17.83 12.81 -10.72
C ILE A 334 -18.35 11.40 -11.04
N LYS A 335 -17.55 10.60 -11.77
CA LYS A 335 -17.99 9.33 -12.35
C LYS A 335 -19.25 9.53 -13.22
N ASP A 336 -20.28 8.72 -13.00
CA ASP A 336 -21.58 8.82 -13.68
C ASP A 336 -22.56 9.78 -12.99
N TYR A 337 -22.17 10.39 -11.88
CA TYR A 337 -23.06 11.21 -11.07
C TYR A 337 -22.90 12.69 -11.40
N GLU A 338 -24.01 13.33 -11.74
CA GLU A 338 -24.12 14.77 -11.96
C GLU A 338 -24.99 15.39 -10.87
N LYS A 339 -24.45 16.37 -10.16
CA LYS A 339 -25.14 17.06 -9.05
C LYS A 339 -25.05 18.57 -9.20
N PRO A 340 -26.13 19.31 -8.90
CA PRO A 340 -26.04 20.75 -8.77
C PRO A 340 -25.20 21.09 -7.53
N VAL A 341 -24.28 22.03 -7.68
CA VAL A 341 -23.36 22.49 -6.65
C VAL A 341 -23.24 24.00 -6.75
N THR A 342 -23.24 24.69 -5.61
CA THR A 342 -22.99 26.13 -5.53
C THR A 342 -21.59 26.36 -4.96
N LEU A 343 -20.73 26.97 -5.77
CA LEU A 343 -19.37 27.32 -5.39
C LEU A 343 -19.33 28.76 -4.89
N ALA A 344 -19.03 28.95 -3.61
CA ALA A 344 -18.84 30.28 -3.04
C ALA A 344 -17.36 30.67 -3.11
N PHE A 345 -17.07 31.91 -3.53
CA PHE A 345 -15.71 32.39 -3.66
C PHE A 345 -15.57 33.90 -3.52
N ASP A 346 -14.44 34.30 -2.99
CA ASP A 346 -13.96 35.67 -3.00
C ASP A 346 -13.08 35.89 -4.23
N LEU A 347 -13.12 37.10 -4.79
CA LEU A 347 -12.36 37.47 -5.97
C LEU A 347 -11.81 38.88 -5.83
N ASP A 348 -10.50 39.00 -5.98
CA ASP A 348 -9.77 40.26 -6.06
C ASP A 348 -9.19 40.43 -7.47
N ILE A 349 -9.46 41.58 -8.09
CA ILE A 349 -8.93 41.93 -9.42
C ILE A 349 -8.17 43.25 -9.30
N ASP A 350 -6.86 43.21 -9.56
CA ASP A 350 -5.98 44.38 -9.65
C ASP A 350 -5.42 44.49 -11.07
N GLY A 351 -6.03 45.35 -11.87
CA GLY A 351 -5.70 45.51 -13.28
C GLY A 351 -5.92 44.21 -14.08
N ASP A 352 -4.81 43.64 -14.55
CA ASP A 352 -4.79 42.39 -15.32
C ASP A 352 -4.53 41.15 -14.45
N ALA A 353 -4.33 41.30 -13.14
CA ALA A 353 -4.15 40.18 -12.22
C ALA A 353 -5.46 39.88 -11.48
N ALA A 354 -5.78 38.59 -11.32
CA ALA A 354 -6.90 38.11 -10.53
C ALA A 354 -6.46 37.05 -9.51
N ALA A 355 -7.06 37.10 -8.33
CA ALA A 355 -6.92 36.11 -7.28
C ALA A 355 -8.31 35.70 -6.77
N ALA A 356 -8.66 34.42 -6.93
CA ALA A 356 -9.89 33.86 -6.39
C ALA A 356 -9.59 32.81 -5.33
N ALA A 357 -10.37 32.79 -4.25
CA ALA A 357 -10.29 31.74 -3.25
C ALA A 357 -11.70 31.35 -2.81
N GLY A 358 -11.94 30.06 -2.66
CA GLY A 358 -13.29 29.59 -2.35
C GLY A 358 -13.34 28.10 -2.06
N GLY A 359 -14.55 27.60 -1.90
CA GLY A 359 -14.75 26.19 -1.64
C GLY A 359 -16.20 25.79 -1.56
N VAL A 360 -16.41 24.48 -1.44
CA VAL A 360 -17.73 23.89 -1.35
C VAL A 360 -17.69 22.61 -0.52
N ASP A 361 -18.72 22.42 0.31
CA ASP A 361 -18.91 21.20 1.06
C ASP A 361 -19.76 20.22 0.23
N LEU A 362 -19.24 19.01 0.04
CA LEU A 362 -19.86 17.94 -0.74
C LEU A 362 -20.15 16.72 0.14
N VAL A 363 -21.13 15.93 -0.26
CA VAL A 363 -21.40 14.61 0.32
C VAL A 363 -20.83 13.56 -0.64
N ARG A 364 -19.74 12.88 -0.26
CA ARG A 364 -18.99 11.97 -1.16
C ARG A 364 -19.83 10.84 -1.76
N THR A 365 -20.81 10.34 -1.00
CA THR A 365 -21.70 9.26 -1.43
C THR A 365 -22.72 9.71 -2.47
N ASP A 366 -23.01 11.02 -2.60
CA ASP A 366 -23.85 11.52 -3.70
C ASP A 366 -23.19 11.28 -5.07
N PHE A 367 -21.88 11.05 -5.09
CA PHE A 367 -21.06 10.80 -6.27
C PHE A 367 -20.52 9.36 -6.35
N GLY A 368 -21.05 8.44 -5.54
CA GLY A 368 -20.60 7.05 -5.57
C GLY A 368 -19.16 6.83 -5.12
N LEU A 369 -18.65 7.68 -4.23
CA LEU A 369 -17.30 7.59 -3.68
C LEU A 369 -17.32 6.92 -2.31
N GLY A 370 -16.77 5.72 -2.21
CA GLY A 370 -16.58 4.96 -0.97
C GLY A 370 -17.88 4.42 -0.35
N GLU A 371 -18.79 3.86 -1.16
CA GLU A 371 -20.14 3.47 -0.73
C GLU A 371 -20.24 2.14 0.05
N ASN A 372 -19.15 1.38 0.21
CA ASN A 372 -19.25 0.10 0.92
C ASN A 372 -19.54 0.29 2.43
N ASP A 373 -20.11 -0.73 3.06
CA ASP A 373 -20.48 -0.68 4.48
C ASP A 373 -19.26 -0.39 5.39
N ASP A 374 -18.08 -0.92 5.05
CA ASP A 374 -16.83 -0.70 5.80
C ASP A 374 -16.42 0.79 5.88
N TRP A 375 -16.77 1.61 4.88
CA TRP A 375 -16.47 3.04 4.85
C TRP A 375 -17.56 3.91 5.49
N LEU A 376 -18.74 3.35 5.78
CA LEU A 376 -19.90 4.05 6.33
C LEU A 376 -20.07 3.88 7.85
N GLU A 377 -19.31 2.98 8.48
CA GLU A 377 -19.28 2.79 9.93
C GLU A 377 -18.65 3.99 10.67
N GLU A 378 -18.81 4.07 12.01
CA GLU A 378 -18.18 5.10 12.86
C GLU A 378 -16.65 5.16 12.72
N GLU A 379 -16.03 4.10 12.20
CA GLU A 379 -14.60 4.01 11.91
C GLU A 379 -14.21 4.33 10.45
N GLY A 380 -15.17 4.72 9.61
CA GLY A 380 -14.96 4.98 8.18
C GLY A 380 -14.52 6.41 7.85
N VAL A 381 -14.63 6.76 6.56
CA VAL A 381 -14.41 8.11 6.05
C VAL A 381 -15.72 8.89 6.18
N ALA A 382 -15.69 10.07 6.79
CA ALA A 382 -16.85 10.94 6.93
C ALA A 382 -17.50 11.22 5.57
N LEU A 383 -18.82 11.40 5.57
CA LEU A 383 -19.58 11.66 4.35
C LEU A 383 -19.24 13.02 3.74
N ASN A 384 -19.05 14.02 4.60
CA ASN A 384 -18.75 15.38 4.18
C ASN A 384 -17.27 15.49 3.79
N VAL A 385 -17.03 16.03 2.60
CA VAL A 385 -15.72 16.39 2.08
C VAL A 385 -15.80 17.84 1.63
N ARG A 386 -14.87 18.66 2.09
CA ARG A 386 -14.76 20.05 1.65
C ARG A 386 -13.77 20.13 0.51
N VAL A 387 -14.12 20.79 -0.59
CA VAL A 387 -13.20 21.13 -1.67
C VAL A 387 -12.85 22.60 -1.54
N GLU A 388 -11.57 22.93 -1.60
CA GLU A 388 -11.07 24.31 -1.51
C GLU A 388 -10.17 24.61 -2.71
N PHE A 389 -10.17 25.85 -3.15
CA PHE A 389 -9.32 26.28 -4.25
C PHE A 389 -8.73 27.66 -4.00
N GLU A 390 -7.54 27.87 -4.56
CA GLU A 390 -6.93 29.19 -4.73
C GLU A 390 -6.48 29.30 -6.18
N ILE A 391 -7.05 30.23 -6.95
CA ILE A 391 -6.71 30.45 -8.36
C ILE A 391 -6.03 31.81 -8.52
N LYS A 392 -4.86 31.80 -9.15
CA LYS A 392 -4.19 33.00 -9.65
C LYS A 392 -4.30 33.02 -11.16
N ALA A 393 -4.70 34.16 -11.72
CA ALA A 393 -4.86 34.29 -13.17
C ALA A 393 -4.45 35.67 -13.68
N THR A 394 -4.09 35.73 -14.96
CA THR A 394 -3.81 36.98 -15.69
C THR A 394 -4.79 37.15 -16.83
N ARG A 395 -5.25 38.37 -17.09
CA ARG A 395 -6.18 38.68 -18.18
C ARG A 395 -5.52 38.34 -19.53
N LYS A 396 -6.27 37.72 -20.44
CA LYS A 396 -5.86 37.48 -21.82
C LYS A 396 -6.15 38.73 -22.67
N ASP A 397 -5.20 39.06 -23.54
CA ASP A 397 -5.29 40.19 -24.48
C ASP A 397 -6.41 40.06 -25.52
#